data_AF-A0A8K0CI72-F1
#
_entry.id   AF-A0A8K0CI72-F1
#
_cell.length_a   1.000
_cell.length_b   1.000
_cell.length_c   1.000
_cell.angle_alpha   90.00
_cell.angle_beta   90.00
_cell.angle_gamma   90.00
#
_symmetry.space_group_name_H-M   'P 1'
#
loop_
_entity.id
_entity.type
_entity.pdbx_description
1 polymer ?
#
loop_
_entity_poly.entity_id
_entity_poly.type
_entity_poly.pdbx_seq_one_letter_code
_entity_poly.pdbx_strand_id
1 'polypeptide(L)'
;MDENREFQINYLRQSAKIDNSFYFPLKPDMAMVSILDIELRRITFPEQNIFSATTQLVLHPTESLPGHCDHNLDNFFNSIELLKQLLDNRIFAAGTIRTNHLANCIFKTEQELKEIDREASECKVTKNKEIVAERWFYNKVVNMASNFVAIEPVDKVRKWDKEQRSHISTKRPAIIWLYKRSMGGVDKCDFLVALYRRFIRSKK
;
A
#
# COMPACT_ATOMS: atom_id res chain seq x y z
N MET A 1 13.25 9.64 22.65
CA MET A 1 12.27 8.61 22.23
C MET A 1 11.16 9.38 21.56
N ASP A 2 11.03 9.23 20.23
CA ASP A 2 10.20 10.12 19.39
C ASP A 2 8.70 9.91 19.64
N GLU A 3 8.03 10.95 20.12
CA GLU A 3 6.57 10.99 20.38
C GLU A 3 5.75 10.51 19.16
N ASN A 4 6.23 10.73 17.93
CA ASN A 4 5.57 10.31 16.70
C ASN A 4 5.64 8.79 16.45
N ARG A 5 6.75 8.13 16.80
CA ARG A 5 6.88 6.66 16.68
C ARG A 5 5.99 5.97 17.72
N GLU A 6 5.93 6.54 18.92
CA GLU A 6 5.06 6.06 20.00
C GLU A 6 3.59 6.26 19.64
N PHE A 7 3.21 7.41 19.07
CA PHE A 7 1.87 7.69 18.55
C PHE A 7 1.43 6.73 17.44
N GLN A 8 2.31 6.41 16.48
CA GLN A 8 1.98 5.50 15.36
C GLN A 8 1.91 4.03 15.78
N ILE A 9 2.83 3.60 16.65
CA ILE A 9 2.72 2.30 17.31
C ILE A 9 1.42 2.25 18.13
N ASN A 10 1.03 3.35 18.79
CA ASN A 10 -0.24 3.45 19.50
C ASN A 10 -1.45 3.46 18.56
N TYR A 11 -1.38 4.08 17.38
CA TYR A 11 -2.42 4.03 16.34
C TYR A 11 -2.60 2.61 15.80
N LEU A 12 -1.52 1.92 15.45
CA LEU A 12 -1.54 0.50 15.05
C LEU A 12 -2.03 -0.43 16.20
N ARG A 13 -1.76 -0.07 17.46
CA ARG A 13 -2.27 -0.77 18.65
C ARG A 13 -3.75 -0.46 18.94
N GLN A 14 -4.22 0.74 18.66
CA GLN A 14 -5.61 1.21 18.88
C GLN A 14 -6.54 0.77 17.74
N SER A 15 -6.08 0.81 16.48
CA SER A 15 -6.81 0.26 15.32
C SER A 15 -7.03 -1.25 15.42
N ALA A 16 -6.24 -1.94 16.25
CA ALA A 16 -6.43 -3.34 16.59
C ALA A 16 -7.44 -3.58 17.75
N LYS A 17 -7.98 -2.52 18.39
CA LYS A 17 -8.79 -2.62 19.64
C LYS A 17 -10.04 -1.70 19.77
N ILE A 18 -10.47 -0.96 18.73
CA ILE A 18 -11.74 -0.17 18.66
C ILE A 18 -11.74 1.19 19.43
N ASP A 19 -11.92 2.33 18.74
CA ASP A 19 -13.13 3.21 18.65
C ASP A 19 -12.81 4.55 17.91
N ASN A 20 -13.75 5.03 17.11
CA ASN A 20 -13.60 5.86 15.90
C ASN A 20 -13.66 7.39 16.09
N SER A 21 -12.84 7.99 16.96
CA SER A 21 -12.92 9.46 17.21
C SER A 21 -11.75 10.32 16.69
N PHE A 22 -10.72 9.75 16.07
CA PHE A 22 -9.59 10.52 15.52
C PHE A 22 -9.46 10.38 14.00
N TYR A 23 -10.39 11.02 13.29
CA TYR A 23 -10.26 11.30 11.86
C TYR A 23 -9.43 12.57 11.65
N PHE A 24 -8.23 12.45 11.05
CA PHE A 24 -7.64 13.60 10.35
C PHE A 24 -8.34 13.73 9.00
N PRO A 25 -8.95 14.88 8.66
CA PRO A 25 -9.50 15.10 7.34
C PRO A 25 -8.34 15.15 6.34
N LEU A 26 -8.17 14.06 5.57
CA LEU A 26 -7.27 14.00 4.42
C LEU A 26 -7.69 15.09 3.42
N LYS A 27 -6.97 16.21 3.46
CA LYS A 27 -7.09 17.32 2.52
C LYS A 27 -6.87 16.79 1.08
N PRO A 28 -7.76 17.11 0.11
CA PRO A 28 -7.69 16.63 -1.27
C PRO A 28 -6.47 17.13 -2.08
N ASP A 29 -5.63 17.96 -1.47
CA ASP A 29 -4.57 18.76 -2.07
C ASP A 29 -3.14 18.21 -1.86
N MET A 30 -2.97 17.00 -1.31
CA MET A 30 -1.65 16.35 -1.28
C MET A 30 -1.28 15.79 -2.65
N ALA A 31 -0.27 16.42 -3.26
CA ALA A 31 0.28 16.06 -4.55
C ALA A 31 0.71 14.58 -4.60
N MET A 32 0.10 13.82 -5.52
CA MET A 32 0.65 12.55 -5.95
C MET A 32 1.90 12.78 -6.79
N VAL A 33 3.07 12.50 -6.23
CA VAL A 33 4.30 12.42 -7.01
C VAL A 33 4.35 11.03 -7.66
N SER A 34 4.09 10.95 -8.97
CA SER A 34 4.38 9.74 -9.74
C SER A 34 5.89 9.65 -9.91
N ILE A 35 6.55 8.81 -9.11
CA ILE A 35 7.95 8.43 -9.32
C ILE A 35 8.00 7.43 -10.49
N LEU A 36 7.68 7.88 -11.70
CA LEU A 36 7.88 7.06 -12.91
C LEU A 36 8.82 7.67 -13.94
N ASP A 37 9.10 8.98 -13.90
CA ASP A 37 9.66 9.64 -15.09
C ASP A 37 10.99 10.39 -14.92
N ILE A 38 11.71 10.21 -13.81
CA ILE A 38 13.05 10.78 -13.67
C ILE A 38 14.03 9.65 -13.30
N GLU A 39 14.92 9.33 -14.24
CA GLU A 39 16.18 8.60 -14.04
C GLU A 39 16.24 7.05 -14.11
N LEU A 40 15.24 6.28 -14.59
CA LEU A 40 15.41 4.81 -14.71
C LEU A 40 16.54 4.34 -15.68
N ARG A 41 17.12 5.24 -16.49
CA ARG A 41 18.12 4.88 -17.51
C ARG A 41 19.59 5.02 -17.08
N ARG A 42 19.89 5.48 -15.86
CA ARG A 42 21.27 5.76 -15.42
C ARG A 42 21.57 5.46 -13.94
N ILE A 43 20.76 4.69 -13.23
CA ILE A 43 21.06 4.34 -11.85
C ILE A 43 21.97 3.11 -11.81
N THR A 44 23.27 3.32 -11.65
CA THR A 44 24.24 2.27 -11.28
C THR A 44 24.27 2.15 -9.77
N PHE A 45 23.89 0.98 -9.25
CA PHE A 45 23.94 0.69 -7.83
C PHE A 45 25.33 0.17 -7.43
N PRO A 46 25.90 0.60 -6.29
CA PRO A 46 27.19 0.10 -5.83
C PRO A 46 27.13 -1.41 -5.51
N GLU A 47 28.20 -2.15 -5.80
CA GLU A 47 28.27 -3.62 -5.69
C GLU A 47 28.12 -4.16 -4.26
N GLN A 48 28.26 -3.31 -3.23
CA GLN A 48 28.18 -3.70 -1.81
C GLN A 48 26.86 -3.31 -1.15
N ASN A 49 25.74 -3.51 -1.85
CA ASN A 49 24.46 -3.08 -1.31
C ASN A 49 23.76 -4.18 -0.51
N ILE A 50 23.34 -3.83 0.71
CA ILE A 50 22.66 -4.71 1.67
C ILE A 50 21.23 -5.04 1.19
N PHE A 51 20.64 -4.17 0.37
CA PHE A 51 19.25 -4.27 -0.09
C PHE A 51 19.11 -4.86 -1.49
N SER A 52 17.95 -5.47 -1.77
CA SER A 52 17.53 -5.85 -3.12
C SER A 52 17.55 -4.66 -4.10
N ALA A 53 17.88 -4.91 -5.37
CA ALA A 53 17.86 -3.89 -6.43
C ALA A 53 16.49 -3.19 -6.55
N THR A 54 15.39 -3.95 -6.36
CA THR A 54 14.03 -3.41 -6.40
C THR A 54 13.77 -2.43 -5.25
N THR A 55 14.30 -2.72 -4.06
CA THR A 55 14.19 -1.84 -2.89
C THR A 55 14.93 -0.52 -3.14
N GLN A 56 16.13 -0.58 -3.72
CA GLN A 56 16.94 0.60 -4.01
C GLN A 56 16.31 1.51 -5.07
N LEU A 57 15.68 0.92 -6.09
CA LEU A 57 14.94 1.66 -7.10
C LEU A 57 13.82 2.53 -6.52
N VAL A 58 13.23 2.11 -5.39
CA VAL A 58 12.24 2.92 -4.67
C VAL A 58 12.89 3.87 -3.69
N LEU A 59 13.90 3.42 -2.93
CA LEU A 59 14.52 4.25 -1.89
C LEU A 59 15.16 5.52 -2.46
N HIS A 60 15.94 5.39 -3.53
CA HIS A 60 16.66 6.52 -4.14
C HIS A 60 15.75 7.71 -4.50
N PRO A 61 14.65 7.54 -5.27
CA PRO A 61 13.76 8.66 -5.54
C PRO A 61 13.00 9.15 -4.31
N THR A 62 12.78 8.29 -3.31
CA THR A 62 12.07 8.68 -2.08
C THR A 62 12.90 9.56 -1.15
N GLU A 63 14.23 9.57 -1.27
CA GLU A 63 15.12 10.48 -0.49
C GLU A 63 14.82 11.96 -0.72
N SER A 64 14.34 12.29 -1.93
CA SER A 64 14.01 13.67 -2.32
C SER A 64 12.62 14.13 -1.87
N LEU A 65 11.81 13.21 -1.32
CA LEU A 65 10.44 13.52 -0.95
C LEU A 65 10.40 14.22 0.40
N PRO A 66 9.54 15.24 0.57
CA PRO A 66 9.21 15.72 1.90
C PRO A 66 8.61 14.55 2.69
N GLY A 67 9.13 14.30 3.90
CA GLY A 67 8.52 13.33 4.81
C GLY A 67 7.04 13.65 5.04
N HIS A 68 6.26 12.67 5.51
CA HIS A 68 4.82 12.76 5.82
C HIS A 68 3.83 12.67 4.63
N CYS A 69 4.27 12.19 3.46
CA CYS A 69 3.35 11.86 2.35
C CYS A 69 3.03 10.35 2.33
N ASP A 70 1.76 10.02 2.14
CA ASP A 70 1.28 8.65 1.99
C ASP A 70 1.47 8.17 0.54
N HIS A 71 2.26 7.12 0.35
CA HIS A 71 2.60 6.59 -0.96
C HIS A 71 1.95 5.26 -1.23
N ASN A 72 1.51 5.09 -2.47
CA ASN A 72 1.01 3.82 -2.95
C ASN A 72 2.05 3.11 -3.78
N LEU A 73 2.49 1.95 -3.28
CA LEU A 73 3.46 1.10 -3.97
C LEU A 73 2.75 0.08 -4.86
N ASP A 74 3.29 -0.12 -6.05
CA ASP A 74 2.90 -1.25 -6.90
C ASP A 74 3.36 -2.58 -6.28
N ASN A 75 2.65 -3.66 -6.58
CA ASN A 75 2.92 -5.01 -6.10
C ASN A 75 4.34 -5.50 -6.42
N PHE A 76 4.94 -5.00 -7.50
CA PHE A 76 6.27 -5.41 -7.90
C PHE A 76 7.33 -4.90 -6.92
N PHE A 77 7.14 -3.69 -6.41
CA PHE A 77 8.09 -3.04 -5.52
C PHE A 77 7.80 -3.29 -4.04
N ASN A 78 6.53 -3.51 -3.69
CA ASN A 78 6.13 -3.64 -2.31
C ASN A 78 6.70 -4.91 -1.65
N SER A 79 7.41 -4.73 -0.54
CA SER A 79 7.96 -5.80 0.29
C SER A 79 8.01 -5.38 1.76
N ILE A 80 8.00 -6.36 2.68
CA ILE A 80 8.06 -6.08 4.13
C ILE A 80 9.37 -5.37 4.50
N GLU A 81 10.46 -5.69 3.81
CA GLU A 81 11.76 -5.06 4.03
C GLU A 81 11.77 -3.59 3.59
N LEU A 82 11.26 -3.30 2.38
CA LEU A 82 11.13 -1.93 1.88
C LEU A 82 10.26 -1.07 2.81
N LEU A 83 9.11 -1.59 3.27
CA LEU A 83 8.22 -0.85 4.15
C LEU A 83 8.87 -0.46 5.49
N LYS A 84 9.80 -1.27 6.00
CA LYS A 84 10.60 -0.94 7.19
C LYS A 84 11.57 0.20 6.90
N GLN A 85 12.32 0.11 5.80
CA GLN A 85 13.26 1.17 5.40
C GLN A 85 12.55 2.51 5.16
N LEU A 86 11.38 2.46 4.50
CA LEU A 86 10.55 3.65 4.31
C LEU A 86 10.07 4.22 5.65
N LEU A 87 9.70 3.36 6.60
CA LEU A 87 9.31 3.81 7.94
C LEU A 87 10.46 4.49 8.68
N ASP A 88 11.68 3.95 8.59
CA ASP A 88 12.89 4.56 9.18
C ASP A 88 13.17 5.94 8.55
N ASN A 89 12.88 6.10 7.25
CA ASN A 89 12.96 7.36 6.53
C ASN A 89 11.74 8.29 6.73
N ARG A 90 10.79 7.92 7.59
CA ARG A 90 9.54 8.69 7.88
C ARG A 90 8.64 8.85 6.65
N ILE A 91 8.60 7.82 5.80
CA ILE A 91 7.78 7.74 4.62
C ILE A 91 6.70 6.68 4.84
N PHE A 92 5.45 7.10 4.73
CA PHE A 92 4.30 6.22 4.88
C PHE A 92 3.94 5.60 3.55
N ALA A 93 3.79 4.29 3.54
CA ALA A 93 3.56 3.53 2.31
C ALA A 93 2.60 2.36 2.54
N ALA A 94 1.74 2.14 1.55
CA ALA A 94 0.80 1.03 1.49
C ALA A 94 0.69 0.52 0.06
N GLY A 95 0.43 -0.77 -0.11
CA GLY A 95 0.27 -1.32 -1.45
C GLY A 95 -0.18 -2.77 -1.46
N THR A 96 -0.50 -3.26 -2.64
CA THR A 96 -0.65 -4.70 -2.85
C THR A 96 0.71 -5.36 -2.67
N ILE A 97 0.76 -6.57 -2.13
CA ILE A 97 2.01 -7.30 -1.91
C ILE A 97 1.90 -8.71 -2.51
N ARG A 98 2.96 -9.15 -3.18
CA ARG A 98 3.02 -10.52 -3.70
C ARG A 98 3.32 -11.49 -2.57
N THR A 99 2.83 -12.72 -2.70
CA THR A 99 3.01 -13.77 -1.68
C THR A 99 4.47 -14.08 -1.38
N ASN A 100 5.33 -14.05 -2.39
CA ASN A 100 6.78 -14.24 -2.23
C ASN A 100 7.47 -13.09 -1.45
N HIS A 101 6.84 -11.93 -1.32
CA HIS A 101 7.41 -10.76 -0.61
C HIS A 101 6.91 -10.65 0.85
N LEU A 102 6.05 -11.57 1.29
CA LEU A 102 5.46 -11.61 2.64
C LEU A 102 6.40 -12.13 3.74
N ALA A 103 7.69 -12.35 3.44
CA ALA A 103 8.70 -12.79 4.41
C ALA A 103 8.25 -14.01 5.27
N ASN A 104 7.66 -15.02 4.61
CA ASN A 104 7.10 -16.23 5.24
C ASN A 104 5.91 -16.00 6.19
N CYS A 105 5.21 -14.87 6.06
CA CYS A 105 3.94 -14.66 6.73
C CYS A 105 2.88 -15.63 6.17
N ILE A 106 2.60 -16.70 6.92
CA ILE A 106 1.59 -17.71 6.57
C ILE A 106 0.23 -17.11 6.82
N PHE A 107 -0.61 -16.96 5.80
CA PHE A 107 -2.01 -16.57 5.93
C PHE A 107 -2.91 -17.78 5.63
N LYS A 108 -4.16 -17.71 6.09
CA LYS A 108 -5.23 -18.63 5.70
C LYS A 108 -5.33 -18.74 4.19
N THR A 109 -5.60 -19.94 3.72
CA THR A 109 -5.79 -20.23 2.31
C THR A 109 -7.07 -19.59 1.79
N GLU A 110 -7.20 -19.48 0.46
CA GLU A 110 -8.43 -18.99 -0.16
C GLU A 110 -9.65 -19.85 0.20
N GLN A 111 -9.47 -21.16 0.39
CA GLN A 111 -10.53 -22.08 0.77
C GLN A 111 -11.01 -21.80 2.20
N GLU A 112 -10.07 -21.71 3.14
CA GLU A 112 -10.37 -21.38 4.54
C GLU A 112 -11.06 -20.00 4.67
N LEU A 113 -10.64 -19.01 3.89
CA LEU A 113 -11.28 -17.69 3.89
C LEU A 113 -12.70 -17.72 3.30
N LYS A 114 -12.95 -18.57 2.29
CA LYS A 114 -14.31 -18.75 1.74
C LYS A 114 -15.27 -19.42 2.71
N GLU A 115 -14.77 -20.32 3.55
CA GLU A 115 -15.58 -21.09 4.51
C GLU A 115 -15.94 -20.29 5.76
N ILE A 116 -15.05 -19.42 6.24
CA ILE A 116 -15.24 -18.69 7.50
C ILE A 116 -16.32 -17.61 7.36
N ASP A 117 -16.29 -16.84 6.26
CA ASP A 117 -17.37 -15.98 5.75
C ASP A 117 -16.84 -15.24 4.50
N ARG A 118 -17.70 -14.82 3.56
CA ARG A 118 -17.29 -14.04 2.36
C ARG A 118 -16.65 -12.68 2.68
N GLU A 119 -16.76 -12.23 3.92
CA GLU A 119 -16.21 -10.97 4.43
C GLU A 119 -14.89 -11.14 5.21
N ALA A 120 -14.29 -12.34 5.21
CA ALA A 120 -13.12 -12.62 6.03
C ALA A 120 -11.87 -11.85 5.56
N SER A 121 -11.37 -10.96 6.43
CA SER A 121 -10.02 -10.41 6.39
C SER A 121 -9.16 -11.05 7.48
N GLU A 122 -7.93 -11.42 7.16
CA GLU A 122 -6.93 -11.81 8.14
C GLU A 122 -5.81 -10.76 8.17
N CYS A 123 -5.55 -10.20 9.34
CA CYS A 123 -4.47 -9.24 9.55
C CYS A 123 -3.38 -9.84 10.42
N LYS A 124 -2.13 -9.62 10.00
CA LYS A 124 -0.93 -10.00 10.71
C LYS A 124 -0.02 -8.80 10.85
N VAL A 125 0.61 -8.70 12.00
CA VAL A 125 1.47 -7.57 12.35
C VAL A 125 2.85 -8.14 12.68
N THR A 126 3.91 -7.45 12.26
CA THR A 126 5.28 -7.83 12.64
C THR A 126 5.46 -7.79 14.15
N LYS A 127 6.44 -8.54 14.68
CA LYS A 127 6.73 -8.61 16.13
C LYS A 127 6.89 -7.23 16.76
N ASN A 128 7.52 -6.30 16.03
CA ASN A 128 7.77 -4.93 16.46
C ASN A 128 6.56 -4.01 16.34
N LYS A 129 5.45 -4.49 15.77
CA LYS A 129 4.22 -3.73 15.53
C LYS A 129 4.38 -2.51 14.61
N GLU A 130 5.28 -2.63 13.64
CA GLU A 130 5.62 -1.55 12.71
C GLU A 130 4.95 -1.74 11.34
N ILE A 131 4.85 -2.99 10.89
CA ILE A 131 4.32 -3.32 9.57
C ILE A 131 3.11 -4.23 9.73
N VAL A 132 2.07 -3.91 8.97
CA VAL A 132 0.84 -4.69 8.88
C VAL A 132 0.80 -5.35 7.52
N ALA A 133 0.45 -6.63 7.50
CA ALA A 133 0.12 -7.37 6.31
C ALA A 133 -1.32 -7.89 6.46
N GLU A 134 -2.14 -7.64 5.44
CA GLU A 134 -3.54 -7.99 5.46
C GLU A 134 -3.90 -8.83 4.23
N ARG A 135 -4.65 -9.89 4.46
CA ARG A 135 -5.26 -10.71 3.42
C ARG A 135 -6.77 -10.51 3.44
N TRP A 136 -7.32 -9.99 2.36
CA TRP A 136 -8.76 -9.76 2.21
C TRP A 136 -9.34 -10.58 1.06
N PHE A 137 -10.47 -11.24 1.31
CA PHE A 137 -11.21 -11.97 0.29
C PHE A 137 -12.39 -11.13 -0.23
N TYR A 138 -12.47 -10.95 -1.55
CA TYR A 138 -13.61 -10.29 -2.20
C TYR A 138 -14.21 -11.16 -3.30
N ASN A 139 -13.53 -11.21 -4.45
CA ASN A 139 -13.78 -12.19 -5.53
C ASN A 139 -12.60 -13.16 -5.66
N LYS A 140 -11.41 -12.63 -5.40
CA LYS A 140 -10.14 -13.30 -5.28
C LYS A 140 -9.46 -12.78 -4.02
N VAL A 141 -8.49 -13.52 -3.52
CA VAL A 141 -7.65 -13.07 -2.43
C VAL A 141 -6.79 -11.90 -2.88
N VAL A 142 -6.78 -10.84 -2.08
CA VAL A 142 -5.88 -9.70 -2.21
C VAL A 142 -5.00 -9.65 -0.97
N ASN A 143 -3.69 -9.56 -1.17
CA ASN A 143 -2.75 -9.30 -0.07
C ASN A 143 -2.30 -7.84 -0.16
N MET A 144 -2.33 -7.17 0.98
CA MET A 144 -1.87 -5.81 1.18
C MET A 144 -0.81 -5.78 2.27
N ALA A 145 0.07 -4.80 2.21
CA ALA A 145 0.96 -4.48 3.31
C ALA A 145 1.12 -2.96 3.44
N SER A 146 1.32 -2.49 4.67
CA SER A 146 1.55 -1.08 4.97
C SER A 146 2.40 -0.91 6.24
N ASN A 147 2.93 0.30 6.43
CA ASN A 147 3.59 0.72 7.67
C ASN A 147 2.76 1.71 8.52
N PHE A 148 1.51 2.02 8.12
CA PHE A 148 0.70 3.06 8.78
C PHE A 148 -0.81 2.80 8.85
N VAL A 149 -1.36 1.89 8.03
CA VAL A 149 -2.81 1.67 7.93
C VAL A 149 -3.17 0.19 7.99
N ALA A 150 -4.09 -0.19 8.86
CA ALA A 150 -4.48 -1.59 9.07
C ALA A 150 -5.91 -1.83 8.56
N ILE A 151 -6.66 -2.67 9.29
CA ILE A 151 -8.05 -3.02 8.99
C ILE A 151 -9.00 -1.84 9.19
N GLU A 152 -8.85 -1.13 10.31
CA GLU A 152 -9.80 -0.07 10.71
C GLU A 152 -9.44 1.30 10.12
N PRO A 153 -10.45 2.16 9.82
CA PRO A 153 -11.88 1.89 9.92
C PRO A 153 -12.41 0.96 8.82
N VAL A 154 -13.22 -0.04 9.21
CA VAL A 154 -13.91 -0.92 8.25
C VAL A 154 -15.12 -0.19 7.65
N ASP A 155 -15.17 -0.12 6.33
CA ASP A 155 -16.33 0.39 5.60
C ASP A 155 -17.13 -0.74 4.94
N LYS A 156 -18.30 -0.41 4.39
CA LYS A 156 -19.17 -1.36 3.68
C LYS A 156 -19.23 -0.99 2.21
N VAL A 157 -18.98 -1.98 1.36
CA VAL A 157 -19.06 -1.84 -0.10
C VAL A 157 -20.20 -2.70 -0.63
N ARG A 158 -21.01 -2.13 -1.51
CA ARG A 158 -22.08 -2.86 -2.20
C ARG A 158 -21.49 -3.67 -3.35
N LYS A 159 -21.67 -4.98 -3.32
CA LYS A 159 -21.22 -5.93 -4.33
C LYS A 159 -22.41 -6.65 -4.95
N TRP A 160 -22.36 -6.93 -6.24
CA TRP A 160 -23.32 -7.85 -6.87
C TRP A 160 -22.89 -9.30 -6.62
N ASP A 161 -23.76 -10.08 -6.01
CA ASP A 161 -23.59 -11.51 -5.83
C ASP A 161 -24.29 -12.27 -6.96
N LYS A 162 -23.54 -13.09 -7.70
CA LYS A 162 -24.08 -13.84 -8.84
C LYS A 162 -24.98 -15.00 -8.42
N GLU A 163 -24.74 -15.59 -7.25
CA GLU A 163 -25.52 -16.73 -6.75
C GLU A 163 -26.85 -16.25 -6.20
N GLN A 164 -26.83 -15.17 -5.41
CA GLN A 164 -28.05 -14.58 -4.83
C GLN A 164 -28.78 -13.65 -5.81
N ARG A 165 -28.17 -13.32 -6.97
CA ARG A 165 -28.67 -12.36 -7.97
C ARG A 165 -29.15 -11.06 -7.34
N SER A 166 -28.41 -10.61 -6.34
CA SER A 166 -28.76 -9.46 -5.52
C SER A 166 -27.51 -8.69 -5.15
N HIS A 167 -27.72 -7.48 -4.63
CA HIS A 167 -26.62 -6.73 -4.06
C HIS A 167 -26.46 -7.07 -2.59
N ILE A 168 -25.27 -7.55 -2.23
CA ILE A 168 -24.86 -7.77 -0.84
C ILE A 168 -23.95 -6.63 -0.39
N SER A 169 -23.98 -6.35 0.91
CA SER A 169 -23.00 -5.48 1.55
C SER A 169 -21.83 -6.34 1.99
N THR A 170 -20.60 -5.93 1.67
CA THR A 170 -19.36 -6.60 2.08
C THR A 170 -18.49 -5.64 2.88
N LYS A 171 -17.98 -6.06 4.03
CA LYS A 171 -16.97 -5.30 4.78
C LYS A 171 -15.67 -5.15 3.98
N ARG A 172 -15.19 -3.92 3.86
CA ARG A 172 -13.92 -3.57 3.25
C ARG A 172 -12.99 -2.93 4.30
N PRO A 173 -11.75 -3.43 4.40
CA PRO A 173 -10.71 -2.84 5.24
C PRO A 173 -10.25 -1.45 4.78
N ALA A 174 -9.79 -0.61 5.71
CA ALA A 174 -9.27 0.73 5.44
C ALA A 174 -8.10 0.74 4.47
N ILE A 175 -7.16 -0.22 4.57
CA ILE A 175 -6.03 -0.32 3.64
C ILE A 175 -6.48 -0.52 2.19
N ILE A 176 -7.58 -1.26 1.98
CA ILE A 176 -8.15 -1.51 0.65
C ILE A 176 -8.85 -0.25 0.15
N TRP A 177 -9.58 0.45 1.02
CA TRP A 177 -10.19 1.74 0.68
C TRP A 177 -9.12 2.74 0.23
N LEU A 178 -8.06 2.90 1.02
CA LEU A 178 -6.98 3.84 0.74
C LEU A 178 -6.29 3.51 -0.58
N TYR A 179 -5.96 2.24 -0.80
CA TYR A 179 -5.40 1.76 -2.06
C TYR A 179 -6.30 2.05 -3.27
N LYS A 180 -7.61 1.88 -3.13
CA LYS A 180 -8.55 2.18 -4.23
C LYS A 180 -8.69 3.67 -4.50
N ARG A 181 -8.55 4.51 -3.49
CA ARG A 181 -8.61 5.98 -3.62
C ARG A 181 -7.38 6.53 -4.36
N SER A 182 -6.22 5.96 -4.09
CA SER A 182 -4.94 6.36 -4.70
C SER A 182 -4.71 5.73 -6.08
N MET A 183 -5.34 4.60 -6.37
CA MET A 183 -5.22 3.92 -7.66
C MET A 183 -5.62 4.83 -8.83
N GLY A 184 -4.82 4.80 -9.90
CA GLY A 184 -5.06 5.54 -11.14
C GLY A 184 -4.36 6.90 -11.24
N GLY A 185 -3.58 7.32 -10.23
CA GLY A 185 -2.72 8.50 -10.36
C GLY A 185 -1.67 8.34 -11.48
N VAL A 186 -0.98 7.21 -11.50
CA VAL A 186 0.00 6.87 -12.55
C VAL A 186 -0.69 6.72 -13.91
N ASP A 187 -1.77 5.94 -14.00
CA ASP A 187 -2.51 5.76 -15.26
C ASP A 187 -3.02 7.09 -15.84
N LYS A 188 -3.44 8.03 -14.98
CA LYS A 188 -3.83 9.39 -15.41
C LYS A 188 -2.64 10.18 -15.91
N CYS A 189 -1.49 10.08 -15.24
CA CYS A 189 -0.26 10.72 -15.70
C CYS A 189 0.14 10.18 -17.07
N ASP A 190 0.20 8.86 -17.24
CA ASP A 190 0.50 8.19 -18.51
C ASP A 190 -0.49 8.60 -19.61
N PHE A 191 -1.79 8.68 -19.26
CA PHE A 191 -2.82 9.15 -20.18
C PHE A 191 -2.58 10.60 -20.61
N LEU A 192 -2.27 11.51 -19.69
CA LEU A 192 -2.00 12.91 -20.01
C LEU A 192 -0.70 13.07 -20.81
N VAL A 193 0.35 12.32 -20.47
CA VAL A 193 1.59 12.27 -21.23
C VAL A 193 1.31 11.80 -22.64
N ALA A 194 0.51 10.75 -22.83
CA ALA A 194 0.13 10.25 -24.16
C ALA A 194 -0.72 11.26 -24.93
N LEU A 195 -1.70 11.91 -24.28
CA LEU A 195 -2.62 12.86 -24.89
C LEU A 195 -1.90 14.12 -25.39
N TYR A 196 -0.95 14.63 -24.60
CA TYR A 196 -0.22 15.87 -24.89
C TYR A 196 1.20 15.62 -25.43
N ARG A 197 1.54 14.38 -25.81
CA ARG A 197 2.87 14.03 -26.32
C ARG A 197 3.14 14.78 -27.62
N ARG A 198 4.01 15.79 -27.56
CA ARG A 198 4.55 16.44 -28.77
C ARG A 198 5.64 15.56 -29.36
N PHE A 199 5.43 15.05 -30.57
CA PHE A 199 6.45 14.32 -31.31
C PHE A 199 7.51 15.28 -31.84
N ILE A 200 8.58 15.46 -31.07
CA ILE A 200 9.79 16.13 -31.56
C ILE A 200 10.63 15.07 -32.25
N ARG A 201 10.68 15.09 -33.58
CA ARG A 201 11.65 14.29 -34.35
C ARG A 201 13.04 14.89 -34.15
N SER A 202 13.85 14.23 -33.35
CA SER A 202 15.28 14.51 -33.24
C SER A 202 16.05 13.69 -34.28
N LYS A 203 17.17 14.22 -34.78
CA LYS A 203 18.14 13.49 -35.62
C LYS A 203 19.27 12.85 -34.81
N LYS A 204 19.19 12.92 -33.48
CA LYS A 204 20.08 12.17 -32.58
C LYS A 204 19.71 10.70 -32.58
#